data_AF-A0A6G6SFW7-F1
#
_entry.id   AF-A0A6G6SFW7-F1
#
_cell.length_a   1.000
_cell.length_b   1.000
_cell.length_c   1.000
_cell.angle_alpha   90.00
_cell.angle_beta   90.00
_cell.angle_gamma   90.00
#
_symmetry.space_group_name_H-M   'P 1'
#
loop_
_entity.id
_entity.type
_entity.pdbx_description
1 polymer ?
#
loop_
_entity_poly.entity_id
_entity_poly.type
_entity_poly.pdbx_seq_one_letter_code
_entity_poly.pdbx_strand_id
1 'polypeptide(L)'
;MTLPDLPSAQNEYQAILFAKAYADSIKTYSRLTELKRKRMQAQEESAPEWFLRMVDIDIDYILFRLEQLERWGCDDDPRALASNIEQRIRIVFDMVSNFLKPSRMLWGSVKRTEVWLAESVKADTLKGNNSVA
;
A
#
# COMPACT_ATOMS: atom_id res chain seq x y z
N MET A 1 -9.90 -0.14 -9.35
CA MET A 1 -10.91 -1.20 -9.34
C MET A 1 -11.85 -0.88 -8.22
N THR A 2 -13.06 -1.40 -8.28
CA THR A 2 -14.00 -1.38 -7.17
C THR A 2 -14.19 -2.83 -6.79
N LEU A 3 -13.92 -3.19 -5.52
CA LEU A 3 -14.30 -4.49 -4.99
C LEU A 3 -15.76 -4.81 -5.33
N PRO A 4 -16.12 -6.09 -5.55
CA PRO A 4 -17.50 -6.51 -5.69
C PRO A 4 -18.38 -5.87 -4.60
N ASP A 5 -19.47 -5.21 -5.00
CA ASP A 5 -20.37 -4.58 -4.03
C ASP A 5 -21.31 -5.62 -3.43
N LEU A 6 -20.78 -6.42 -2.51
CA LEU A 6 -21.52 -7.47 -1.80
C LEU A 6 -22.20 -6.88 -0.56
N PRO A 7 -23.39 -7.39 -0.18
CA PRO A 7 -24.08 -6.97 1.03
C PRO A 7 -23.26 -7.33 2.29
N SER A 8 -23.63 -6.78 3.44
CA SER A 8 -23.06 -7.22 4.72
C SER A 8 -23.42 -8.68 4.99
N ALA A 9 -22.40 -9.48 5.35
CA ALA A 9 -22.59 -10.87 5.72
C ALA A 9 -23.52 -10.98 6.92
N GLN A 10 -24.53 -11.86 6.83
CA GLN A 10 -25.49 -12.11 7.91
C GLN A 10 -25.05 -13.28 8.81
N ASN A 11 -24.06 -14.06 8.37
CA ASN A 11 -23.51 -15.20 9.10
C ASN A 11 -22.10 -15.54 8.58
N GLU A 12 -21.43 -16.42 9.31
CA GLU A 12 -20.06 -16.88 9.01
C GLU A 12 -19.93 -17.52 7.62
N TYR A 13 -20.91 -18.33 7.21
CA TYR A 13 -20.90 -18.95 5.88
C TYR A 13 -20.90 -17.91 4.75
N GLN A 14 -21.72 -16.86 4.87
CA GLN A 14 -21.71 -15.74 3.93
C GLN A 14 -20.41 -14.95 3.99
N ALA A 15 -19.84 -14.74 5.18
CA ALA A 15 -18.54 -14.07 5.31
C ALA A 15 -17.44 -14.83 4.57
N ILE A 16 -17.38 -16.16 4.70
CA ILE A 16 -16.44 -17.03 3.98
C ILE A 16 -16.64 -16.92 2.46
N LEU A 17 -17.90 -16.99 1.98
CA LEU A 17 -18.19 -16.85 0.55
C LEU A 17 -17.77 -15.49 0.00
N PHE A 18 -18.07 -14.41 0.73
CA PHE A 18 -17.71 -13.05 0.32
C PHE A 18 -16.20 -12.84 0.35
N ALA A 19 -15.52 -13.33 1.38
CA ALA A 19 -14.06 -13.27 1.48
C ALA A 19 -13.38 -13.94 0.27
N LYS A 20 -13.86 -15.13 -0.12
CA LYS A 20 -13.39 -15.82 -1.32
C LYS A 20 -13.65 -15.01 -2.59
N ALA A 21 -14.86 -14.44 -2.74
CA ALA A 21 -15.19 -13.60 -3.88
C ALA A 21 -14.30 -12.35 -3.98
N TYR A 22 -13.99 -11.71 -2.84
CA TYR A 22 -13.04 -10.59 -2.79
C TYR A 22 -11.63 -11.04 -3.16
N ALA A 23 -11.15 -12.17 -2.62
CA ALA A 23 -9.83 -12.72 -2.94
C ALA A 23 -9.69 -13.03 -4.43
N ASP A 24 -10.68 -13.70 -5.03
CA ASP A 24 -10.70 -14.01 -6.47
C ASP A 24 -10.70 -12.73 -7.33
N SER A 25 -11.46 -11.71 -6.90
CA SER A 25 -11.49 -10.41 -7.56
C SER A 25 -10.13 -9.71 -7.51
N ILE A 26 -9.44 -9.74 -6.37
CA ILE A 26 -8.10 -9.17 -6.21
C ILE A 26 -7.05 -9.97 -7.01
N LYS A 27 -7.14 -11.31 -7.04
CA LYS A 27 -6.20 -12.17 -7.79
C LYS A 27 -6.30 -11.97 -9.31
N THR A 28 -7.52 -11.78 -9.80
CA THR A 28 -7.78 -11.49 -11.22
C THR A 28 -7.47 -10.03 -11.58
N TYR A 29 -7.07 -9.20 -10.60
CA TYR A 29 -6.81 -7.80 -10.82
C TYR A 29 -5.52 -7.54 -11.60
N SER A 30 -5.65 -6.76 -12.69
CA SER A 30 -4.53 -6.37 -13.53
C SER A 30 -3.39 -5.69 -12.77
N ARG A 31 -3.65 -4.92 -11.69
CA ARG A 31 -2.56 -4.22 -10.99
C ARG A 31 -1.64 -5.13 -10.22
N LEU A 32 -2.07 -6.28 -9.70
CA LEU A 32 -1.14 -7.19 -9.03
C LEU A 32 -0.17 -7.79 -10.07
N THR A 33 -0.68 -8.14 -11.25
CA THR A 33 0.13 -8.56 -12.40
C THR A 33 1.05 -7.45 -12.89
N GLU A 34 0.55 -6.21 -13.01
CA GLU A 34 1.36 -5.06 -13.41
C GLU A 34 2.40 -4.69 -12.36
N LEU A 35 2.10 -4.83 -11.06
CA LEU A 35 3.04 -4.62 -9.97
C LEU A 35 4.20 -5.60 -10.08
N LYS A 36 3.92 -6.89 -10.31
CA LYS A 36 4.95 -7.89 -10.60
C LYS A 36 5.82 -7.46 -11.79
N ARG A 37 5.20 -7.02 -12.90
CA ARG A 37 5.94 -6.54 -14.08
C ARG A 37 6.82 -5.33 -13.76
N LYS A 38 6.28 -4.34 -13.06
CA LYS A 38 7.00 -3.12 -12.67
C LYS A 38 8.15 -3.40 -11.71
N ARG A 39 7.98 -4.33 -10.77
CA ARG A 39 9.06 -4.75 -9.87
C ARG A 39 10.21 -5.42 -10.64
N MET A 40 9.92 -6.24 -11.65
CA MET A 40 10.97 -6.79 -12.53
C MET A 40 11.66 -5.67 -13.33
N GLN A 41 10.89 -4.76 -13.92
CA GLN A 41 11.42 -3.60 -14.63
C GLN A 41 12.32 -2.71 -13.75
N ALA A 42 11.93 -2.44 -12.50
CA ALA A 42 12.73 -1.65 -11.57
C ALA A 42 14.10 -2.29 -11.29
N GLN A 43 14.17 -3.62 -11.24
CA GLN A 43 15.44 -4.33 -11.10
C GLN A 43 16.28 -4.25 -12.38
N GLU A 44 15.67 -4.36 -13.56
CA GLU A 44 16.37 -4.18 -14.84
C GLU A 44 16.94 -2.76 -14.99
N GLU A 45 16.22 -1.76 -14.49
CA GLU A 45 16.65 -0.35 -14.45
C GLU A 45 17.57 -0.02 -13.26
N SER A 46 18.19 -1.03 -12.64
CA SER A 46 19.18 -0.86 -11.57
C SER A 46 18.67 -0.10 -10.34
N ALA A 47 17.41 -0.32 -9.95
CA ALA A 47 16.88 0.23 -8.70
C ALA A 47 17.76 -0.17 -7.49
N PRO A 48 17.94 0.72 -6.50
CA PRO A 48 18.71 0.40 -5.31
C PRO A 48 18.17 -0.84 -4.60
N GLU A 49 19.08 -1.69 -4.10
CA GLU A 49 18.70 -2.94 -3.44
C GLU A 49 17.74 -2.72 -2.26
N TRP A 50 17.97 -1.67 -1.46
CA TRP A 50 17.10 -1.32 -0.33
C TRP A 50 15.66 -1.01 -0.77
N PHE A 51 15.48 -0.39 -1.95
CA PHE A 51 14.18 -0.07 -2.50
C PHE A 51 13.46 -1.34 -2.96
N LEU A 52 14.18 -2.21 -3.67
CA LEU A 52 13.65 -3.51 -4.10
C LEU A 52 13.24 -4.37 -2.89
N ARG A 53 14.07 -4.43 -1.84
CA ARG A 53 13.73 -5.14 -0.59
C ARG A 53 12.47 -4.59 0.09
N MET A 54 12.31 -3.26 0.15
CA MET A 54 11.11 -2.63 0.70
C MET A 54 9.86 -3.05 -0.08
N VAL A 55 9.92 -2.99 -1.41
CA VAL A 55 8.83 -3.41 -2.30
C VAL A 55 8.53 -4.90 -2.13
N ASP A 56 9.55 -5.75 -2.01
CA ASP A 56 9.39 -7.19 -1.86
C ASP A 56 8.72 -7.55 -0.53
N ILE A 57 9.06 -6.87 0.57
CA ILE A 57 8.39 -7.01 1.87
C ILE A 57 6.90 -6.64 1.76
N ASP A 58 6.58 -5.56 1.05
CA ASP A 58 5.20 -5.14 0.88
C ASP A 58 4.39 -6.11 0.01
N ILE A 59 5.01 -6.65 -1.04
CA ILE A 59 4.41 -7.68 -1.90
C ILE A 59 4.15 -8.95 -1.10
N ASP A 60 5.13 -9.42 -0.32
CA ASP A 60 4.97 -10.60 0.54
C ASP A 60 3.80 -10.41 1.52
N TYR A 61 3.73 -9.24 2.16
CA TYR A 61 2.62 -8.90 3.04
C TYR A 61 1.26 -8.91 2.32
N ILE A 62 1.17 -8.35 1.10
CA ILE A 62 -0.05 -8.40 0.27
C ILE A 62 -0.45 -9.85 0.01
N LEU A 63 0.49 -10.71 -0.41
CA LEU A 63 0.24 -12.11 -0.72
C LEU A 63 -0.24 -12.87 0.53
N PHE A 64 0.43 -12.66 1.66
CA PHE A 64 0.04 -13.24 2.94
C PHE A 64 -1.39 -12.84 3.34
N ARG A 65 -1.74 -11.56 3.27
CA ARG A 65 -3.10 -11.09 3.61
C ARG A 65 -4.15 -11.60 2.61
N LEU A 66 -3.79 -11.80 1.35
CA LEU A 66 -4.66 -12.40 0.35
C LEU A 66 -4.92 -13.88 0.62
N GLU A 67 -3.91 -14.64 1.08
CA GLU A 67 -4.11 -16.01 1.54
C GLU A 67 -5.01 -16.09 2.78
N GLN A 68 -4.86 -15.15 3.72
CA GLN A 68 -5.75 -15.04 4.89
C GLN A 68 -7.19 -14.73 4.46
N LEU A 69 -7.37 -13.83 3.48
CA LEU A 69 -8.69 -13.51 2.94
C LEU A 69 -9.32 -14.73 2.24
N GLU A 70 -8.54 -15.53 1.53
CA GLU A 70 -9.01 -16.74 0.85
C GLU A 70 -9.36 -17.87 1.83
N ARG A 71 -8.56 -18.06 2.88
CA ARG A 71 -8.75 -19.08 3.93
C ARG A 71 -9.57 -18.55 5.10
N TRP A 72 -10.53 -17.68 4.79
CA TRP A 72 -11.28 -16.90 5.75
C TRP A 72 -11.69 -17.70 7.00
N GLY A 73 -11.35 -17.18 8.17
CA GLY A 73 -11.61 -17.81 9.47
C GLY A 73 -11.35 -16.87 10.65
N CYS A 74 -11.44 -15.56 10.41
CA CYS A 74 -11.28 -14.52 11.43
C CYS A 74 -12.59 -13.74 11.63
N ASP A 75 -12.71 -13.07 12.78
CA ASP A 75 -13.89 -12.29 13.19
C ASP A 75 -14.01 -10.91 12.53
N ASP A 76 -13.06 -10.55 11.66
CA ASP A 76 -13.01 -9.23 11.02
C ASP A 76 -14.07 -9.09 9.89
N ASP A 77 -14.28 -7.89 9.35
CA ASP A 77 -15.09 -7.73 8.14
C ASP A 77 -14.26 -8.10 6.89
N PRO A 78 -14.68 -9.09 6.06
CA PRO A 78 -13.95 -9.47 4.86
C PRO A 78 -13.82 -8.33 3.84
N ARG A 79 -14.79 -7.42 3.79
CA ARG A 79 -14.72 -6.24 2.91
C ARG A 79 -13.67 -5.25 3.39
N ALA A 80 -13.55 -5.05 4.70
CA ALA A 80 -12.52 -4.22 5.30
C ALA A 80 -11.11 -4.80 5.03
N LEU A 81 -10.94 -6.12 5.17
CA LEU A 81 -9.67 -6.77 4.84
C LEU A 81 -9.32 -6.60 3.35
N ALA A 82 -10.27 -6.88 2.46
CA ALA A 82 -10.09 -6.72 1.03
C ALA A 82 -9.71 -5.28 0.64
N SER A 83 -10.35 -4.28 1.25
CA SER A 83 -10.08 -2.86 1.00
C SER A 83 -8.66 -2.47 1.43
N ASN A 84 -8.18 -2.99 2.57
CA ASN A 84 -6.82 -2.78 3.02
C ASN A 84 -5.78 -3.39 2.06
N ILE A 85 -6.07 -4.58 1.52
CA ILE A 85 -5.22 -5.23 0.52
C ILE A 85 -5.16 -4.40 -0.76
N GLU A 86 -6.29 -3.95 -1.30
CA GLU A 86 -6.32 -3.08 -2.49
C GLU A 86 -5.56 -1.77 -2.28
N GLN A 87 -5.72 -1.15 -1.11
CA GLN A 87 -5.01 0.07 -0.76
C GLN A 87 -3.50 -0.16 -0.74
N ARG A 88 -3.04 -1.26 -0.13
CA ARG A 88 -1.60 -1.59 -0.10
C ARG A 88 -1.07 -1.87 -1.51
N ILE A 89 -1.78 -2.64 -2.33
CA ILE A 89 -1.42 -2.87 -3.75
C ILE A 89 -1.26 -1.53 -4.48
N ARG A 90 -2.20 -0.59 -4.30
CA ARG A 90 -2.13 0.73 -4.93
C ARG A 90 -0.90 1.51 -4.47
N ILE A 91 -0.63 1.57 -3.17
CA ILE A 91 0.52 2.28 -2.62
C ILE A 91 1.83 1.76 -3.22
N VAL A 92 2.02 0.43 -3.21
CA VAL A 92 3.25 -0.20 -3.69
C VAL A 92 3.39 -0.03 -5.21
N PHE A 93 2.29 -0.18 -5.95
CA PHE A 93 2.27 0.09 -7.38
C PHE A 93 2.66 1.54 -7.72
N ASP A 94 2.13 2.50 -6.97
CA ASP A 94 2.44 3.93 -7.15
C ASP A 94 3.90 4.21 -6.77
N MET A 95 4.43 3.61 -5.71
CA MET A 95 5.85 3.72 -5.32
C MET A 95 6.79 3.25 -6.44
N VAL A 96 6.59 2.04 -6.96
CA VAL A 96 7.43 1.50 -8.05
C VAL A 96 7.24 2.29 -9.34
N SER A 97 6.01 2.72 -9.64
CA SER A 97 5.73 3.55 -10.81
C SER A 97 6.40 4.92 -10.76
N ASN A 98 6.45 5.54 -9.58
CA ASN A 98 7.10 6.83 -9.36
C ASN A 98 8.62 6.69 -9.40
N PHE A 99 9.17 5.59 -8.88
CA PHE A 99 10.58 5.27 -9.04
C PHE A 99 10.98 5.17 -10.53
N LEU A 100 10.24 4.37 -11.31
CA LEU A 100 10.48 4.18 -12.74
C LEU A 100 10.21 5.43 -13.59
N LYS A 101 9.26 6.28 -13.18
CA LYS A 101 8.91 7.50 -13.91
C LYS A 101 8.64 8.67 -12.95
N PRO A 102 9.70 9.32 -12.44
CA PRO A 102 9.58 10.42 -11.48
C PRO A 102 8.77 11.61 -12.00
N SER A 103 8.71 11.82 -13.32
CA SER A 103 7.90 12.87 -13.93
C SER A 103 6.39 12.74 -13.69
N ARG A 104 5.91 11.58 -13.22
CA ARG A 104 4.52 11.39 -12.77
C ARG A 104 4.25 11.99 -11.40
N MET A 105 5.28 12.24 -10.61
CA MET A 105 5.13 12.83 -9.28
C MET A 105 4.69 14.28 -9.44
N LEU A 106 3.58 14.63 -8.78
CA LEU A 106 3.10 16.01 -8.74
C LEU A 106 4.07 16.85 -7.92
N TRP A 107 5.03 17.52 -8.57
CA TRP A 107 6.03 18.38 -7.91
C TRP A 107 5.39 19.42 -6.97
N GLY A 108 4.19 19.92 -7.29
CA GLY A 108 3.45 20.85 -6.43
C GLY A 108 2.94 20.27 -5.10
N SER A 109 2.96 18.94 -4.93
CA SER A 109 2.58 18.27 -3.68
C SER A 109 3.67 18.28 -2.60
N VAL A 110 4.91 18.61 -2.98
CA VAL A 110 6.06 18.63 -2.06
C VAL A 110 6.03 19.87 -1.16
N LYS A 111 5.47 20.99 -1.64
CA LYS A 111 5.43 22.27 -0.91
C LYS A 111 4.80 22.17 0.48
N ARG A 112 3.71 21.41 0.62
CA ARG A 112 3.05 21.22 1.93
C ARG A 112 3.96 20.46 2.90
N THR A 113 4.64 19.43 2.39
CA THR A 113 5.59 18.63 3.18
C THR A 113 6.81 19.46 3.59
N GLU A 114 7.36 20.27 2.68
CA GLU A 114 8.48 21.17 2.99
C GLU A 114 8.13 22.19 4.06
N VAL A 115 6.94 22.81 3.97
CA VAL A 115 6.44 23.74 4.99
C VAL A 115 6.32 23.04 6.34
N TRP A 116 5.70 21.86 6.38
CA TRP A 116 5.54 21.06 7.61
C TRP A 116 6.88 20.64 8.23
N LEU A 117 7.87 20.25 7.43
CA LEU A 117 9.21 19.93 7.91
C LEU A 117 9.94 21.17 8.47
N ALA A 118 9.77 22.33 7.83
CA ALA A 118 10.38 23.59 8.27
C ALA A 118 9.81 24.11 9.60
N GLU A 119 8.56 23.79 9.93
CA GLU A 119 7.94 24.10 11.23
C GLU A 119 8.62 23.36 12.39
N SER A 120 9.01 22.10 12.15
CA SER A 120 9.70 21.26 13.15
C SER A 120 11.10 21.80 13.50
N VAL A 121 11.85 22.27 12.50
CA VAL A 121 13.20 22.85 12.70
C VAL A 121 13.12 24.11 13.59
N LYS A 122 12.10 24.96 13.42
CA LYS A 122 11.93 26.15 14.26
C LYS A 122 11.66 25.80 15.72
N ALA A 123 10.90 24.73 15.98
CA ALA A 123 10.60 24.28 17.34
C ALA A 123 11.86 23.77 18.07
N ASP A 124 12.74 23.05 17.37
CA ASP A 124 14.00 22.54 17.96
C ASP A 124 15.03 23.66 18.16
N THR A 125 15.08 24.65 17.25
CA THR A 125 15.97 25.81 17.38
C THR A 125 15.60 26.68 18.60
N LEU A 126 14.31 26.80 18.92
CA LEU A 126 13.82 27.55 20.10
C LEU A 126 14.06 26.80 21.42
N LYS A 127 14.07 25.46 21.41
CA LYS A 127 14.39 24.65 22.60
C LYS A 127 15.88 24.65 22.94
N GLY A 128 16.76 24.63 21.93
CA GLY A 128 18.21 24.68 22.14
C GLY A 128 18.73 26.02 22.70
N ASN A 129 18.03 27.13 22.43
CA ASN A 129 18.40 28.45 22.94
C ASN A 129 17.90 28.71 24.38
N ASN A 130 17.02 27.88 24.92
CA ASN A 130 16.49 27.99 26.28
C ASN A 130 17.19 27.07 27.29
N SER A 131 18.20 26.30 26.88
CA SER A 131 19.01 25.43 27.76
C SER A 131 20.37 26.03 28.14
N VAL A 132 20.58 27.32 27.89
CA VAL A 132 21.76 28.06 28.36
C VAL A 132 21.27 29.26 29.17
N ALA A 133 20.91 29.00 30.44
CA ALA A 133 20.71 30.00 31.48
C ALA A 133 21.17 29.40 32.81
#